data_AF-A0A1P8UZ70-F1
#
_entry.id   AF-A0A1P8UZ70-F1
#
_cell.length_a   1.000
_cell.length_b   1.000
_cell.length_c   1.000
_cell.angle_alpha   90.00
_cell.angle_beta   90.00
_cell.angle_gamma   90.00
#
_symmetry.space_group_name_H-M   'P 1'
#
loop_
_entity.id
_entity.type
_entity.pdbx_description
1 polymer ?
#
loop_
_entity_poly.entity_id
_entity_poly.type
_entity_poly.pdbx_seq_one_letter_code
_entity_poly.pdbx_strand_id
1 'polypeptide(L)'
;MPKNSHLWGRVVVEELFPEHFSWQQPDTPKPTFHQGKEPGPGYRLNHRGMAECQSCGTLEKATISWPEDAYWQWNIDGYELVARNREHAQMILAYLRERKRAPNRKPALRHIPTAMLTKQLAPVVQNRVERALEQA
;
A
#
# COMPACT_ATOMS: atom_id res chain seq x y z
N MET A 1 -0.40 -22.06 14.92
CA MET A 1 -1.29 -21.14 14.18
C MET A 1 -1.96 -20.24 15.21
N PRO A 2 -1.78 -18.92 15.16
CA PRO A 2 -2.48 -17.98 16.04
C PRO A 2 -4.00 -18.19 16.03
N LYS A 3 -4.69 -17.75 17.09
CA LYS A 3 -6.16 -17.68 17.08
C LYS A 3 -6.59 -16.72 15.96
N ASN A 4 -7.57 -17.10 15.14
CA ASN A 4 -8.02 -16.34 13.94
C ASN A 4 -6.98 -16.26 12.81
N SER A 5 -6.20 -17.34 12.63
CA SER A 5 -5.31 -17.49 11.49
C SER A 5 -5.76 -18.60 10.53
N HIS A 6 -5.55 -18.37 9.25
CA HIS A 6 -5.96 -19.23 8.14
C HIS A 6 -4.77 -19.51 7.22
N LEU A 7 -4.75 -20.68 6.60
CA LEU A 7 -3.75 -21.00 5.59
C LEU A 7 -4.35 -20.82 4.19
N TRP A 8 -3.72 -19.96 3.40
CA TRP A 8 -4.03 -19.81 1.98
C TRP A 8 -2.78 -20.18 1.18
N GLY A 9 -2.74 -21.41 0.66
CA GLY A 9 -1.56 -21.97 0.03
C GLY A 9 -0.36 -22.01 1.00
N ARG A 10 0.65 -21.16 0.75
CA ARG A 10 1.85 -21.02 1.62
C ARG A 10 1.81 -19.77 2.50
N VAL A 11 0.72 -19.01 2.47
CA VAL A 11 0.57 -17.77 3.23
C VAL A 11 -0.28 -18.05 4.46
N VAL A 12 0.18 -17.56 5.61
CA VAL A 12 -0.65 -17.46 6.82
C VAL A 12 -1.35 -16.11 6.78
N VAL A 13 -2.67 -16.14 6.86
CA VAL A 13 -3.53 -14.97 6.97
C VAL A 13 -3.96 -14.85 8.42
N GLU A 14 -3.84 -13.67 9.00
CA GLU A 14 -4.27 -13.37 10.36
C GLU A 14 -5.36 -12.29 10.32
N GLU A 15 -6.48 -12.57 10.98
CA GLU A 15 -7.58 -11.61 11.12
C GLU A 15 -7.30 -10.68 12.30
N LEU A 16 -6.92 -9.43 12.02
CA LEU A 16 -6.68 -8.43 13.07
C LEU A 16 -7.97 -8.01 13.79
N PHE A 17 -9.10 -8.03 13.07
CA PHE A 17 -10.42 -7.61 13.57
C PHE A 17 -11.50 -8.63 13.19
N PRO A 18 -11.46 -9.86 13.73
CA PRO A 18 -12.32 -10.98 13.30
C PRO A 18 -13.82 -10.71 13.51
N GLU A 19 -14.18 -9.92 14.53
CA GLU A 19 -15.56 -9.45 14.81
C GLU A 19 -16.12 -8.55 13.69
N HIS A 20 -15.24 -7.94 12.89
CA HIS A 20 -15.62 -6.95 11.89
C HIS A 20 -15.36 -7.41 10.45
N PHE A 21 -14.27 -8.13 10.25
CA PHE A 21 -13.81 -8.63 8.95
C PHE A 21 -13.42 -10.09 9.07
N SER A 22 -14.35 -10.97 8.71
CA SER A 22 -14.08 -12.39 8.64
C SER A 22 -13.38 -12.76 7.33
N TRP A 23 -12.38 -13.62 7.40
CA TRP A 23 -11.63 -14.13 6.27
C TRP A 23 -12.54 -14.94 5.35
N GLN A 24 -12.50 -14.60 4.05
CA GLN A 24 -13.09 -15.37 2.98
C GLN A 24 -11.99 -15.65 1.95
N GLN A 25 -11.65 -16.91 1.78
CA GLN A 25 -10.61 -17.30 0.84
C GLN A 25 -11.04 -16.94 -0.59
N PRO A 26 -10.25 -16.16 -1.34
CA PRO A 26 -10.53 -15.90 -2.74
C PRO A 26 -10.49 -17.16 -3.59
N ASP A 27 -11.35 -17.23 -4.62
CA ASP A 27 -11.39 -18.33 -5.59
C ASP A 27 -10.21 -18.25 -6.57
N THR A 28 -9.03 -18.59 -6.06
CA THR A 28 -7.77 -18.57 -6.80
C THR A 28 -6.94 -19.80 -6.45
N PRO A 29 -6.27 -20.43 -7.43
CA PRO A 29 -5.47 -21.65 -7.19
C PRO A 29 -4.20 -21.40 -6.37
N LYS A 30 -3.75 -20.14 -6.27
CA LYS A 30 -2.56 -19.72 -5.51
C LYS A 30 -2.83 -18.34 -4.88
N PRO A 31 -2.13 -17.97 -3.80
CA PRO A 31 -2.25 -16.64 -3.21
C PRO A 31 -2.01 -15.51 -4.22
N THR A 32 -3.07 -14.77 -4.51
CA THR A 32 -3.06 -13.63 -5.45
C THR A 32 -3.43 -12.36 -4.70
N PHE A 33 -2.49 -11.44 -4.56
CA PHE A 33 -2.71 -10.16 -3.89
C PHE A 33 -2.94 -9.06 -4.91
N HIS A 34 -4.06 -8.37 -4.78
CA HIS A 34 -4.36 -7.19 -5.57
C HIS A 34 -3.98 -5.93 -4.80
N GLN A 35 -3.45 -4.94 -5.52
CA GLN A 35 -3.33 -3.59 -5.02
C GLN A 35 -4.20 -2.66 -5.88
N GLY A 36 -4.82 -1.65 -5.27
CA GLY A 36 -5.68 -0.73 -6.03
C GLY A 36 -6.91 -1.41 -6.64
N LYS A 37 -7.18 -1.05 -7.91
CA LYS A 37 -8.36 -1.46 -8.68
C LYS A 37 -8.14 -2.67 -9.59
N GLU A 38 -7.11 -3.49 -9.34
CA GLU A 38 -6.85 -4.67 -10.17
C GLU A 38 -8.11 -5.58 -10.27
N PRO A 39 -8.51 -6.00 -11.49
CA PRO A 39 -9.67 -6.85 -11.67
C PRO A 39 -9.33 -8.33 -11.37
N GLY A 40 -10.38 -9.14 -11.19
CA GLY A 40 -10.26 -10.59 -11.02
C GLY A 40 -10.32 -11.08 -9.55
N PRO A 41 -10.26 -12.40 -9.36
CA PRO A 41 -10.27 -13.02 -8.03
C PRO A 41 -8.91 -12.89 -7.35
N GLY A 42 -8.93 -12.55 -6.06
CA GLY A 42 -7.74 -12.38 -5.22
C GLY A 42 -8.04 -11.56 -3.96
N TYR A 43 -7.05 -11.40 -3.09
CA TYR A 43 -7.18 -10.59 -1.88
C TYR A 43 -6.68 -9.17 -2.12
N ARG A 44 -7.53 -8.16 -1.93
CA ARG A 44 -7.13 -6.75 -2.03
C ARG A 44 -6.40 -6.32 -0.76
N LEU A 45 -5.16 -5.89 -0.90
CA LEU A 45 -4.38 -5.35 0.21
C LEU A 45 -4.84 -3.93 0.57
N ASN A 46 -4.75 -3.59 1.86
CA ASN A 46 -4.99 -2.24 2.39
C ASN A 46 -6.34 -1.60 2.01
N HIS A 47 -7.36 -2.39 1.66
CA HIS A 47 -8.66 -1.87 1.20
C HIS A 47 -9.73 -1.82 2.30
N ARG A 48 -9.48 -2.47 3.44
CA ARG A 48 -10.37 -2.53 4.59
C ARG A 48 -9.56 -2.40 5.86
N GLY A 49 -10.13 -1.78 6.87
CA GLY A 49 -9.53 -1.62 8.19
C GLY A 49 -10.51 -1.04 9.18
N MET A 50 -10.00 -0.70 10.36
CA MET A 50 -10.76 0.02 11.38
C MET A 50 -10.23 1.45 11.49
N ALA A 51 -11.13 2.42 11.58
CA ALA A 51 -10.81 3.82 11.85
C ALA A 51 -11.24 4.17 13.27
N GLU A 52 -10.35 4.81 14.03
CA GLU A 52 -10.63 5.28 15.38
C GLU A 52 -10.84 6.80 15.39
N CYS A 53 -12.00 7.22 15.89
CA CYS A 53 -12.27 8.64 16.12
C CYS A 53 -11.40 9.16 17.27
N GLN A 54 -10.51 10.11 16.99
CA GLN A 54 -9.62 10.68 18.01
C GLN A 54 -10.36 11.49 19.10
N SER A 55 -11.60 11.92 18.84
CA SER A 55 -12.38 12.70 19.81
C SER A 55 -13.16 11.85 20.81
N CYS A 56 -13.70 10.70 20.38
CA CYS A 56 -14.57 9.86 21.21
C CYS A 56 -14.13 8.39 21.32
N GLY A 57 -13.04 7.99 20.65
CA GLY A 57 -12.50 6.63 20.68
C GLY A 57 -13.35 5.59 19.94
N THR A 58 -14.41 6.00 19.24
CA THR A 58 -15.27 5.08 18.48
C THR A 58 -14.47 4.44 17.36
N LEU A 59 -14.55 3.11 17.28
CA LEU A 59 -13.87 2.30 16.28
C LEU A 59 -14.87 1.78 15.24
N GLU A 60 -14.71 2.16 13.97
CA GLU A 60 -15.64 1.83 12.90
C GLU A 60 -14.96 1.16 11.70
N LYS A 61 -15.72 0.35 10.96
CA LYS A 61 -15.22 -0.28 9.73
C LYS A 61 -14.99 0.80 8.68
N ALA A 62 -13.79 0.83 8.13
CA ALA A 62 -13.43 1.69 7.02
C ALA A 62 -13.10 0.86 5.78
N THR A 63 -13.52 1.36 4.62
CA THR A 63 -13.09 0.85 3.31
C THR A 63 -12.28 1.94 2.63
N ILE A 64 -11.17 1.56 2.01
CA ILE A 64 -10.26 2.47 1.33
C ILE A 64 -10.26 2.14 -0.16
N SER A 65 -10.61 3.14 -0.97
CA SER A 65 -10.63 3.12 -2.43
C SER A 65 -9.30 3.68 -2.94
N TRP A 66 -8.38 2.82 -3.33
CA TRP A 66 -7.12 3.24 -3.92
C TRP A 66 -7.25 3.38 -5.43
N PRO A 67 -6.68 4.44 -6.06
CA PRO A 67 -5.80 5.46 -5.46
C PRO A 67 -6.53 6.67 -4.85
N GLU A 68 -7.85 6.76 -4.94
CA GLU A 68 -8.63 7.98 -4.60
C GLU A 68 -8.46 8.46 -3.16
N ASP A 69 -8.36 7.53 -2.21
CA ASP A 69 -8.23 7.82 -0.78
C ASP A 69 -6.77 7.95 -0.33
N ALA A 70 -5.82 8.10 -1.28
CA ALA A 70 -4.43 8.29 -0.94
C ALA A 70 -4.17 9.67 -0.34
N TYR A 71 -3.33 9.71 0.70
CA TYR A 71 -2.90 10.97 1.31
C TYR A 71 -2.14 11.84 0.30
N TRP A 72 -1.27 11.23 -0.52
CA TRP A 72 -0.74 11.87 -1.72
C TRP A 72 -0.91 10.97 -2.94
N GLN A 73 -1.24 11.62 -4.05
CA GLN A 73 -1.25 11.05 -5.38
C GLN A 73 -0.46 11.99 -6.31
N TRP A 74 0.53 11.45 -7.01
CA TRP A 74 1.33 12.19 -7.99
C TRP A 74 1.21 11.53 -9.36
N ASN A 75 0.91 12.34 -10.37
CA ASN A 75 1.07 11.95 -11.78
C ASN A 75 2.36 12.57 -12.33
N ILE A 76 3.34 11.74 -12.69
CA ILE A 76 4.66 12.16 -13.18
C ILE A 76 4.92 11.44 -14.50
N ASP A 77 4.94 12.20 -15.59
CA ASP A 77 5.19 11.67 -16.94
C ASP A 77 4.24 10.53 -17.32
N GLY A 78 2.95 10.66 -16.98
CA GLY A 78 1.93 9.65 -17.24
C GLY A 78 1.91 8.46 -16.27
N TYR A 79 2.84 8.42 -15.32
CA TYR A 79 2.88 7.37 -14.28
C TYR A 79 2.26 7.87 -12.98
N GLU A 80 1.47 7.02 -12.32
CA GLU A 80 0.89 7.28 -11.01
C GLU A 80 1.82 6.78 -9.88
N LEU A 81 1.95 7.59 -8.84
CA LEU A 81 2.60 7.25 -7.57
C LEU A 81 1.71 7.68 -6.42
N VAL A 82 1.45 6.77 -5.48
CA VAL A 82 0.63 7.04 -4.29
C VAL A 82 1.42 6.85 -3.00
N ALA A 83 1.14 7.71 -2.02
CA ALA A 83 1.57 7.54 -0.64
C ALA A 83 0.34 7.50 0.29
N ARG A 84 0.34 6.53 1.21
CA ARG A 84 -0.82 6.21 2.07
C ARG A 84 -0.90 7.14 3.27
N ASN A 85 0.26 7.62 3.70
CA ASN A 85 0.49 8.50 4.84
C ASN A 85 1.93 9.05 4.75
N ARG A 86 2.30 9.92 5.71
CA ARG A 86 3.64 10.54 5.81
C ARG A 86 4.77 9.51 5.82
N GLU A 87 4.64 8.45 6.61
CA GLU A 87 5.65 7.39 6.71
C GLU A 87 5.86 6.69 5.36
N HIS A 88 4.79 6.40 4.63
CA HIS A 88 4.88 5.78 3.32
C HIS A 88 5.62 6.68 2.31
N ALA A 89 5.32 7.98 2.31
CA ALA A 89 6.05 8.95 1.47
C ALA A 89 7.54 9.03 1.84
N GLN A 90 7.88 9.00 3.13
CA GLN A 90 9.27 8.96 3.60
C GLN A 90 9.99 7.68 3.14
N MET A 91 9.33 6.52 3.20
CA MET A 91 9.87 5.27 2.70
C MET A 91 10.14 5.33 1.18
N ILE A 92 9.23 5.92 0.42
CA ILE A 92 9.40 6.12 -1.04
C ILE A 92 10.61 7.02 -1.30
N LEU A 93 10.70 8.17 -0.62
CA LEU A 93 11.81 9.11 -0.79
C LEU A 93 13.16 8.47 -0.43
N ALA A 94 13.23 7.75 0.69
CA ALA A 94 14.42 7.02 1.10
C ALA A 94 14.86 6.01 0.02
N TYR A 95 13.92 5.21 -0.49
CA TYR A 95 14.19 4.23 -1.53
C TYR A 95 14.66 4.86 -2.86
N LEU A 96 14.10 6.01 -3.23
CA LEU A 96 14.52 6.72 -4.44
C LEU A 96 15.97 7.23 -4.33
N ARG A 97 16.39 7.64 -3.12
CA ARG A 97 17.72 8.15 -2.79
C ARG A 97 18.78 7.06 -2.60
N GLU A 98 18.39 5.80 -2.40
CA GLU A 98 19.33 4.70 -2.27
C GLU A 98 20.24 4.59 -3.52
N ARG A 99 21.56 4.73 -3.31
CA ARG A 99 22.57 4.58 -4.38
C ARG A 99 22.58 3.18 -5.00
N LYS A 100 22.36 2.15 -4.17
CA LYS A 100 22.24 0.74 -4.56
C LYS A 100 20.94 0.21 -4.01
N ARG A 101 19.91 0.15 -4.85
CA ARG A 101 18.59 -0.35 -4.46
C ARG A 101 18.65 -1.87 -4.27
N ALA A 102 18.05 -2.35 -3.19
CA ALA A 102 17.90 -3.78 -2.99
C ALA A 102 17.13 -4.40 -4.17
N PRO A 103 17.53 -5.59 -4.67
CA PRO A 103 16.83 -6.27 -5.76
C PRO A 103 15.39 -6.63 -5.35
N ASN A 104 15.18 -6.93 -4.06
CA ASN A 104 13.87 -7.22 -3.50
C ASN A 104 13.26 -5.96 -2.89
N ARG A 105 12.21 -5.44 -3.52
CA ARG A 105 11.45 -4.31 -2.97
C ARG A 105 10.61 -4.76 -1.78
N LYS A 106 10.65 -3.98 -0.69
CA LYS A 106 9.67 -4.11 0.41
C LYS A 106 8.25 -4.04 -0.18
N PRO A 107 7.25 -4.75 0.39
CA PRO A 107 5.88 -4.75 -0.14
C PRO A 107 5.30 -3.36 -0.41
N ALA A 108 5.56 -2.39 0.48
CA ALA A 108 5.14 -1.00 0.33
C ALA A 108 5.73 -0.28 -0.90
N LEU A 109 6.89 -0.72 -1.41
CA LEU A 109 7.63 -0.06 -2.49
C LEU A 109 7.45 -0.76 -3.85
N ARG A 110 6.70 -1.87 -3.90
CA ARG A 110 6.60 -2.71 -5.10
C ARG A 110 5.98 -1.99 -6.30
N HIS A 111 4.99 -1.13 -6.05
CA HIS A 111 4.21 -0.49 -7.11
C HIS A 111 4.82 0.80 -7.65
N ILE A 112 5.97 1.24 -7.14
CA ILE A 112 6.68 2.36 -7.77
C ILE A 112 7.01 1.96 -9.21
N PRO A 113 6.46 2.66 -10.23
CA PRO A 113 6.67 2.28 -11.62
C PRO A 113 8.16 2.26 -11.93
N THR A 114 8.65 1.23 -12.62
CA THR A 114 10.09 1.10 -12.92
C THR A 114 10.60 2.29 -13.74
N ALA A 115 9.75 2.91 -14.56
CA ALA A 115 10.06 4.15 -15.27
C ALA A 115 10.44 5.30 -14.32
N MET A 116 9.73 5.45 -13.20
CA MET A 116 10.02 6.46 -12.17
C MET A 116 11.33 6.22 -11.42
N LEU A 117 11.89 5.01 -11.53
CA LEU A 117 13.16 4.65 -10.90
C LEU A 117 14.37 4.92 -11.81
N THR A 118 14.15 5.29 -13.06
CA THR A 118 15.23 5.59 -14.02
C THR A 118 16.04 6.81 -13.60
N LYS A 119 17.27 6.94 -14.11
CA LYS A 119 18.12 8.12 -13.85
C LYS A 119 17.48 9.45 -14.27
N GLN A 120 16.59 9.41 -15.27
CA GLN A 120 15.90 10.57 -15.79
C GLN A 120 14.74 11.02 -14.88
N LEU A 121 13.86 10.09 -14.50
CA LEU A 121 12.66 10.44 -13.74
C LEU A 121 12.88 10.43 -12.23
N ALA A 122 13.82 9.63 -11.70
CA ALA A 122 14.02 9.53 -10.25
C ALA A 122 14.29 10.88 -9.56
N PRO A 123 15.12 11.80 -10.10
CA PRO A 123 15.31 13.12 -9.49
C PRO A 123 14.01 13.96 -9.47
N VAL A 124 13.20 13.88 -10.53
CA VAL A 124 11.92 14.58 -10.62
C VAL A 124 10.94 14.05 -9.57
N VAL A 125 10.87 12.73 -9.42
CA VAL A 125 10.02 12.07 -8.43
C VAL A 125 10.48 12.42 -7.02
N GLN A 126 11.78 12.38 -6.73
CA GLN A 126 12.34 12.77 -5.44
C GLN A 126 11.94 14.20 -5.05
N ASN A 127 12.15 15.16 -5.95
CA ASN A 127 11.81 16.55 -5.68
C ASN A 127 10.31 16.76 -5.41
N ARG A 128 9.43 16.02 -6.09
CA ARG A 128 7.98 16.11 -5.84
C ARG A 128 7.60 15.57 -4.47
N VAL A 129 8.12 14.39 -4.11
CA VAL A 129 7.83 13.74 -2.83
C VAL A 129 8.42 14.56 -1.67
N GLU A 130 9.63 15.09 -1.83
CA GLU A 130 10.28 15.93 -0.82
C GLU A 130 9.48 17.21 -0.54
N ARG A 131 9.11 17.97 -1.58
CA ARG A 131 8.30 19.18 -1.42
C ARG A 131 6.96 18.91 -0.74
N ALA A 132 6.31 17.80 -1.08
CA ALA A 132 5.05 17.41 -0.47
C ALA A 132 5.20 17.08 1.03
N LEU A 133 6.33 16.49 1.44
CA LEU A 133 6.64 16.20 2.84
C LEU A 133 7.00 17.47 3.65
N GLU A 134 7.58 18.49 3.01
CA GLU A 134 7.90 19.78 3.63
C GLU A 134 6.66 20.64 3.88
N GLN A 135 5.60 20.46 3.08
CA GLN A 135 4.38 21.28 3.12
C GLN A 135 3.25 20.69 3.98
N ALA A 136 3.41 19.47 4.48
CA ALA A 136 2.44 18.77 5.31
C ALA A 136 2.86 18.75 6.78
#